data_AF-L9XAR9-F1
#
_entry.id   AF-L9XAR9-F1
#
_cell.length_a   1.000
_cell.length_b   1.000
_cell.length_c   1.000
_cell.angle_alpha   90.00
_cell.angle_beta   90.00
_cell.angle_gamma   90.00
#
_symmetry.space_group_name_H-M   'P 1'
#
loop_
_entity.id
_entity.type
_entity.pdbx_description
1 polymer ?
#
loop_
_entity_poly.entity_id
_entity_poly.type
_entity_poly.pdbx_seq_one_letter_code
_entity_poly.pdbx_strand_id
1 'polypeptide(L)' 'MPDGNTHELSAPDRTIEHDEYDPLGTVALILLYFVILVLMWVFTYFIEFLGNDPTPMVLVMA' A
#
# COMPACT_ATOMS: atom_id res chain seq x y z
N MET A 1 -12.37 54.47 2.53
CA MET A 1 -11.10 53.71 2.46
C MET A 1 -11.47 52.27 2.21
N PRO A 2 -11.13 51.65 1.06
CA PRO A 2 -11.30 50.21 0.87
C PRO A 2 -10.21 49.49 1.66
N ASP A 3 -10.60 48.52 2.48
CA ASP A 3 -9.73 47.67 3.26
C ASP A 3 -8.99 46.70 2.35
N GLY A 4 -7.74 47.04 2.04
CA GLY A 4 -6.83 46.34 1.13
C GLY A 4 -6.31 45.00 1.66
N ASN A 5 -7.17 44.20 2.27
CA ASN A 5 -6.86 42.89 2.81
C ASN A 5 -8.04 41.93 2.65
N THR A 6 -8.66 41.93 1.48
CA THR A 6 -9.20 40.71 0.89
C THR A 6 -8.01 39.86 0.43
N HIS A 7 -7.30 39.26 1.38
CA HIS A 7 -6.73 37.96 1.10
C HIS A 7 -7.95 37.07 0.86
N GLU A 8 -8.43 37.06 -0.39
CA GLU A 8 -9.21 35.96 -0.90
C GLU A 8 -8.37 34.73 -0.62
N LEU A 9 -8.57 34.15 0.55
CA LEU A 9 -8.34 32.76 0.80
C LEU A 9 -9.28 32.10 -0.19
N SER A 10 -8.81 32.01 -1.44
CA SER A 10 -9.30 31.08 -2.43
C SER A 10 -9.06 29.73 -1.75
N ALA A 11 -10.00 29.36 -0.88
CA ALA A 11 -10.19 27.99 -0.47
C ALA A 11 -10.14 27.23 -1.78
N PRO A 12 -9.25 26.24 -1.93
CA PRO A 12 -9.03 25.60 -3.21
C PRO A 12 -10.39 25.17 -3.77
N ASP A 13 -10.92 25.92 -4.74
CA ASP A 13 -12.17 25.64 -5.45
C ASP A 13 -11.86 24.58 -6.50
N ARG A 14 -11.38 23.46 -6.00
CA ARG A 14 -11.12 22.25 -6.75
C ARG A 14 -11.72 21.14 -5.93
N THR A 15 -13.05 21.06 -6.03
CA THR A 15 -13.73 19.79 -5.83
C THR A 15 -13.00 18.78 -6.70
N ILE A 16 -12.28 17.85 -6.07
CA ILE A 16 -11.71 16.71 -6.79
C ILE A 16 -12.92 15.88 -7.23
N GLU A 17 -13.42 16.17 -8.43
CA GLU A 17 -14.44 15.36 -9.09
C GLU A 17 -13.84 13.96 -9.26
N HIS A 18 -14.54 12.96 -8.73
CA HIS A 18 -14.09 11.56 -8.76
C HIS A 18 -14.02 10.98 -10.18
N ASP A 19 -14.40 11.77 -11.18
CA ASP A 19 -14.37 11.45 -12.61
C ASP A 19 -12.95 11.23 -13.17
N GLU A 20 -11.91 11.73 -12.49
CA GLU A 20 -10.51 11.49 -12.89
C GLU A 20 -9.94 10.20 -12.26
N TYR A 21 -10.73 9.46 -11.48
CA TYR A 21 -10.31 8.16 -10.95
C TYR A 21 -10.26 7.12 -12.08
N ASP A 22 -9.09 6.56 -12.35
CA ASP A 22 -8.92 5.40 -13.21
C ASP A 22 -9.01 4.10 -12.39
N PRO A 23 -10.16 3.38 -12.44
CA PRO A 23 -10.33 2.13 -11.71
C PRO A 23 -9.42 1.03 -12.26
N LEU A 24 -9.14 1.02 -13.56
CA LEU A 24 -8.34 -0.02 -14.19
C LEU A 24 -6.87 0.16 -13.82
N GLY A 25 -6.36 1.39 -13.89
CA GLY A 25 -5.01 1.72 -13.45
C GLY A 25 -4.79 1.38 -11.97
N THR A 26 -5.74 1.73 -11.11
CA THR A 26 -5.65 1.43 -9.68
C THR A 26 -5.66 -0.08 -9.40
N VAL A 27 -6.54 -0.84 -10.04
CA VAL A 27 -6.58 -2.30 -9.89
C VAL A 27 -5.28 -2.93 -10.40
N ALA A 28 -4.73 -2.46 -11.51
CA ALA A 28 -3.46 -2.93 -12.03
C ALA A 28 -2.31 -2.70 -11.03
N LEU A 29 -2.25 -1.53 -10.38
CA LEU A 29 -1.27 -1.24 -9.34
C LEU A 29 -1.42 -2.15 -8.13
N ILE A 30 -2.66 -2.38 -7.67
CA ILE A 30 -2.94 -3.29 -6.55
C ILE A 30 -2.51 -4.72 -6.88
N LEU A 31 -2.84 -5.23 -8.07
CA LEU A 31 -2.46 -6.57 -8.50
C LEU A 31 -0.95 -6.71 -8.64
N LEU A 32 -0.28 -5.72 -9.23
CA LEU A 32 1.19 -5.70 -9.32
C LEU A 32 1.83 -5.77 -7.93
N TYR A 33 1.35 -4.94 -7.00
CA TYR A 33 1.82 -4.94 -5.62
C TYR A 33 1.59 -6.30 -4.93
N PHE A 34 0.40 -6.88 -5.10
CA PHE A 34 0.07 -8.19 -4.56
C PHE A 34 0.97 -9.30 -5.12
N VAL A 35 1.27 -9.28 -6.42
CA VAL A 35 2.21 -10.23 -7.04
C VAL A 35 3.59 -10.11 -6.42
N ILE A 36 4.09 -8.89 -6.19
CA ILE A 36 5.38 -8.66 -5.53
C ILE A 36 5.37 -9.24 -4.11
N LEU A 37 4.31 -9.00 -3.34
CA LEU A 37 4.18 -9.56 -1.98
C LEU A 37 4.17 -11.09 -1.98
N VAL A 38 3.42 -11.73 -2.89
CA VAL A 38 3.37 -13.18 -3.01
C VAL A 38 4.73 -13.74 -3.43
N LEU A 39 5.42 -13.10 -4.39
CA LEU A 39 6.76 -13.51 -4.81
C LEU A 39 7.76 -13.42 -3.66
N MET A 40 7.75 -12.31 -2.91
CA MET A 40 8.59 -12.15 -1.73
C MET A 40 8.25 -13.20 -0.67
N TRP A 41 6.97 -13.43 -0.39
CA TRP A 41 6.50 -14.42 0.58
C TRP A 41 6.94 -15.85 0.22
N VAL A 42 6.75 -16.24 -1.05
CA VAL A 42 7.22 -17.53 -1.57
C VAL A 42 8.74 -17.63 -1.47
N PHE A 43 9.46 -16.56 -1.82
CA PHE A 43 10.92 -16.54 -1.72
C PHE A 43 11.39 -16.71 -0.27
N THR A 44 10.79 -16.00 0.69
CA THR A 44 11.12 -16.17 2.12
C THR A 44 10.80 -17.58 2.61
N TYR A 45 9.70 -18.18 2.15
CA TYR A 45 9.37 -19.56 2.45
C TYR A 45 10.46 -20.53 1.95
N PHE A 46 10.98 -20.32 0.73
CA PHE A 46 12.10 -21.12 0.25
C PHE A 46 13.35 -20.92 1.10
N ILE A 47 13.69 -19.69 1.49
CA ILE A 47 14.85 -19.43 2.35
C ILE A 47 14.72 -20.14 3.71
N GLU A 48 13.53 -20.20 4.29
CA GLU A 48 13.31 -20.76 5.61
C GLU A 48 13.15 -22.29 5.61
N PHE A 49 12.45 -22.85 4.63
CA PHE A 49 12.04 -24.26 4.63
C PHE A 49 12.77 -25.13 3.60
N LEU A 50 13.57 -24.55 2.69
CA LEU A 50 14.35 -25.31 1.71
C LEU A 50 15.75 -25.62 2.28
N GLY A 51 15.86 -26.72 3.04
CA GLY A 51 17.15 -27.26 3.52
C GLY A 51 17.37 -27.28 5.03
N ASN A 52 16.40 -26.82 5.83
CA ASN A 52 16.37 -27.04 7.27
C ASN A 52 14.94 -27.45 7.67
N ASP A 53 14.78 -28.57 8.36
CA ASP A 53 13.48 -28.92 8.93
C ASP A 53 13.06 -27.78 9.88
N PRO A 54 11.79 -27.32 9.87
CA PRO A 54 11.32 -26.34 10.81
C PRO A 54 11.52 -26.93 12.20
N THR A 55 12.53 -26.46 12.93
CA THR A 55 12.71 -26.88 14.32
C THR A 55 11.49 -26.36 15.06
N PRO A 56 10.57 -27.21 15.54
CA PRO A 56 9.46 -26.72 16.32
C PRO A 56 10.05 -26.27 17.65
N MET A 57 10.41 -24.99 17.75
CA MET A 57 10.82 -24.34 18.99
C MET A 57 9.61 -24.11 19.90
N VAL A 58 8.71 -25.08 20.03
CA VAL A 58 7.63 -25.16 21.03
C VAL A 58 7.31 -26.63 21.34
N LEU A 59 8.30 -27.41 21.79
CA LEU A 59 8.04 -28.54 22.68
C LEU A 59 9.19 -28.69 23.67
N VAL A 60 9.34 -27.68 24.51
CA VAL A 60 9.96 -27.84 25.82
C VAL A 60 8.88 -27.50 26.85
N MET A 61 8.60 -28.49 27.70
CA MET A 61 7.75 -28.50 28.91
C MET A 61 6.26 -28.90 28.75
N ALA A 62 5.98 -30.21 28.84
CA ALA A 62 5.17 -30.84 29.91
C ALA A 62 5.19 -32.37 29.74
#